data_AF-A0AAE9DIB4-F1
#
_entry.id   AF-A0AAE9DIB4-F1
#
_cell.length_a   1.000
_cell.length_b   1.000
_cell.length_c   1.000
_cell.angle_alpha   90.00
_cell.angle_beta   90.00
_cell.angle_gamma   90.00
#
_symmetry.space_group_name_H-M   'P 1'
#
loop_
_entity.id
_entity.type
_entity.pdbx_description
1 polymer ?
#
loop_
_entity_poly.entity_id
_entity_poly.type
_entity_poly.pdbx_seq_one_letter_code
_entity_poly.pdbx_strand_id
1 'polypeptide(L)'
;MCMSTTQVAPQPGKHKIGWVIAAIFIIADMVGGGVVAMPVAFKLSGLPMGIIIMLTVAVSFEYTGYLLGKVWNKIMERNPHIGVCRKPFPEMAKRTMGTNMQRFTSVLGNVTQFGVSVVYLLLSSNIIHYFLSHVLHLDSVSNCLVITALAFIIWPFTLLASPGEFWIVIVFAMLTTVIAVVSIHTGIALDSSACFAAVSYPQTTSTSTVLSFGIFLFAFSGHYVFPTIQHDMKNPRDFTKSIIAGFLGVVVLYLPLCIFAFVVYGDSMAESVIYSIQSPFLQLLANLMIAFHCIMTLVIVINPLNQEVEHYAKISHAFGVGRVVTRTIVLFLVLFVALTVPDFQPVMNLVGASTIPMGCAVLPSLFFLYSEAATEEEWRKGKIPTLKEVLERTDKTVLIINLVIIFGAILGGVLGSYQGVLKLVKAKFTQPCYIRLFTETTYNSTFQVKNVCCGMNRDINVFNVTDFC
;
A
#
# COMPACT_ATOMS: atom_id res chain seq x y z
N MET A 1 2.92 -16.44 -15.68
CA MET A 1 1.67 -16.93 -16.29
C MET A 1 1.17 -18.13 -15.51
N CYS A 2 -0.13 -18.42 -15.56
CA CYS A 2 -0.64 -19.68 -15.04
C CYS A 2 -0.16 -20.84 -15.93
N MET A 3 0.40 -21.87 -15.32
CA MET A 3 0.82 -23.07 -16.04
C MET A 3 -0.27 -24.12 -15.96
N SER A 4 -0.57 -24.76 -17.10
CA SER A 4 -1.50 -25.89 -17.14
C SER A 4 -0.77 -27.18 -16.75
N THR A 5 -1.39 -27.99 -15.91
CA THR A 5 -0.89 -29.31 -15.51
C THR A 5 -1.66 -30.41 -16.22
N THR A 6 -0.97 -31.51 -16.54
CA THR A 6 -1.56 -32.71 -17.16
C THR A 6 -2.56 -33.42 -16.24
N GLN A 7 -2.48 -33.18 -14.93
CA GLN A 7 -3.45 -33.64 -13.93
C GLN A 7 -4.39 -32.51 -13.50
N VAL A 8 -5.60 -32.87 -13.04
CA VAL A 8 -6.51 -31.95 -12.34
C VAL A 8 -5.78 -31.40 -11.11
N ALA A 9 -5.53 -30.11 -11.09
CA ALA A 9 -4.97 -29.40 -9.95
C ALA A 9 -5.97 -29.44 -8.78
N PRO A 10 -5.51 -29.54 -7.51
CA PRO A 10 -4.19 -29.12 -7.06
C PRO A 10 -3.30 -30.30 -6.67
N GLN A 11 -2.14 -30.40 -7.30
CA GLN A 11 -1.04 -31.15 -6.70
C GLN A 11 -0.65 -30.53 -5.35
N PRO A 12 -0.37 -31.34 -4.31
CA PRO A 12 -0.02 -30.85 -3.00
C PRO A 12 1.38 -30.24 -3.02
N GLY A 13 1.47 -28.94 -3.30
CA GLY A 13 2.65 -28.15 -2.96
C GLY A 13 2.88 -28.17 -1.45
N LYS A 14 4.14 -28.31 -1.02
CA LYS A 14 4.54 -28.16 0.38
C LYS A 14 4.06 -26.78 0.89
N HIS A 15 3.24 -26.79 1.94
CA HIS A 15 2.66 -25.63 2.65
C HIS A 15 1.60 -24.79 1.91
N LYS A 16 0.39 -25.32 1.74
CA LYS A 16 -0.80 -24.49 1.46
C LYS A 16 -1.27 -23.75 2.73
N ILE A 17 -1.70 -22.50 2.60
CA ILE A 17 -2.12 -21.66 3.74
C ILE A 17 -3.61 -21.84 4.08
N GLY A 18 -3.94 -21.76 5.37
CA GLY A 18 -5.33 -21.72 5.85
C GLY A 18 -5.94 -20.32 5.74
N TRP A 19 -7.27 -20.21 5.86
CA TRP A 19 -7.98 -18.93 5.71
C TRP A 19 -7.58 -17.89 6.77
N VAL A 20 -7.24 -18.30 7.99
CA VAL A 20 -6.75 -17.40 9.06
C VAL A 20 -5.41 -16.79 8.67
N ILE A 21 -4.48 -17.61 8.19
CA ILE A 21 -3.16 -17.14 7.74
C ILE A 21 -3.34 -16.21 6.54
N ALA A 22 -4.22 -16.54 5.58
CA ALA A 22 -4.56 -15.65 4.48
C ALA A 22 -5.14 -14.30 4.95
N ALA A 23 -5.96 -14.28 6.01
CA ALA A 23 -6.45 -13.03 6.61
C ALA A 23 -5.30 -12.20 7.20
N ILE A 24 -4.36 -12.85 7.90
CA ILE A 24 -3.15 -12.19 8.42
C ILE A 24 -2.31 -11.61 7.29
N PHE A 25 -2.18 -12.31 6.15
CA PHE A 25 -1.48 -11.79 4.97
C PHE A 25 -2.18 -10.56 4.39
N ILE A 26 -3.52 -10.57 4.32
CA ILE A 26 -4.31 -9.41 3.88
C ILE A 26 -4.08 -8.21 4.81
N ILE A 27 -4.07 -8.42 6.13
CA ILE A 27 -3.76 -7.37 7.12
C ILE A 27 -2.32 -6.88 6.92
N ALA A 28 -1.35 -7.78 6.79
CA ALA A 28 0.06 -7.43 6.61
C ALA A 28 0.30 -6.53 5.39
N ASP A 29 -0.36 -6.85 4.28
CA ASP A 29 -0.25 -6.12 3.02
C ASP A 29 -0.81 -4.70 3.13
N MET A 30 -1.96 -4.53 3.80
CA MET A 30 -2.63 -3.25 3.90
C MET A 30 -2.05 -2.34 5.01
N VAL A 31 -1.66 -2.89 6.16
CA VAL A 31 -1.40 -2.09 7.38
C VAL A 31 -0.14 -1.22 7.28
N GLY A 32 0.87 -1.60 6.48
CA GLY A 32 2.20 -0.99 6.46
C GLY A 32 2.28 0.54 6.49
N GLY A 33 2.38 1.19 5.33
CA GLY A 33 2.49 2.65 5.25
C GLY A 33 1.21 3.38 5.67
N GLY A 34 0.08 2.67 5.69
CA GLY A 34 -1.21 3.23 6.07
C GLY A 34 -1.31 3.57 7.55
N VAL A 35 -0.71 2.78 8.47
CA VAL A 35 -0.70 3.10 9.92
C VAL A 35 -0.20 4.52 10.20
N VAL A 36 0.87 4.93 9.52
CA VAL A 36 1.54 6.20 9.80
C VAL A 36 0.88 7.39 9.09
N ALA A 37 0.31 7.15 7.91
CA ALA A 37 -0.27 8.20 7.07
C ALA A 37 -1.78 8.40 7.31
N MET A 38 -2.51 7.39 7.80
CA MET A 38 -3.96 7.50 8.00
C MET A 38 -4.37 8.59 9.00
N PRO A 39 -3.68 8.78 10.15
CA PRO A 39 -3.97 9.89 11.05
C PRO A 39 -3.82 11.26 10.37
N VAL A 40 -2.87 11.39 9.45
CA VAL A 40 -2.69 12.61 8.64
C VAL A 40 -3.83 12.79 7.64
N ALA A 41 -4.37 11.69 7.09
CA ALA A 41 -5.59 11.76 6.28
C ALA A 41 -6.77 12.35 7.09
N PHE A 42 -6.93 11.94 8.35
CA PHE A 42 -7.91 12.51 9.27
C PHE A 42 -7.64 13.98 9.59
N LYS A 43 -6.38 14.39 9.75
CA LYS A 43 -6.01 15.81 9.88
C LYS A 43 -6.48 16.62 8.67
N LEU A 44 -6.35 16.07 7.46
CA LEU A 44 -6.71 16.75 6.21
C LEU A 44 -8.23 16.78 5.93
N SER A 45 -8.96 15.72 6.30
CA SER A 45 -10.41 15.61 6.08
C SER A 45 -11.26 16.10 7.26
N GLY A 46 -10.68 16.13 8.45
CA GLY A 46 -11.40 16.25 9.72
C GLY A 46 -11.96 14.90 10.19
N LEU A 47 -12.30 14.81 11.47
CA LEU A 47 -12.71 13.56 12.11
C LEU A 47 -14.00 12.94 11.52
N PRO A 48 -15.15 13.65 11.42
CA PRO A 48 -16.38 13.03 10.95
C PRO A 48 -16.26 12.55 9.49
N MET A 49 -15.70 13.40 8.63
CA MET A 49 -15.50 13.08 7.23
C MET A 49 -14.45 11.98 7.04
N GLY A 50 -13.38 11.98 7.85
CA GLY A 50 -12.36 10.93 7.83
C GLY A 50 -12.94 9.55 8.16
N ILE A 51 -13.82 9.47 9.17
CA ILE A 51 -14.54 8.22 9.50
C ILE A 51 -15.42 7.78 8.33
N ILE A 52 -16.21 8.70 7.76
CA ILE A 52 -17.10 8.38 6.64
C ILE A 52 -16.32 7.87 5.42
N ILE A 53 -15.25 8.59 5.03
CA ILE A 53 -14.41 8.21 3.88
C ILE A 53 -13.76 6.86 4.15
N MET A 54 -13.16 6.66 5.32
CA MET A 54 -12.49 5.41 5.66
C MET A 54 -13.43 4.23 5.60
N LEU A 55 -14.61 4.31 6.23
CA LEU A 55 -15.59 3.21 6.21
C LEU A 55 -16.14 2.96 4.80
N THR A 56 -16.36 4.02 4.01
CA THR A 56 -16.81 3.89 2.62
C THR A 56 -15.76 3.18 1.77
N VAL A 57 -14.48 3.56 1.90
CA VAL A 57 -13.37 2.92 1.20
C VAL A 57 -13.24 1.47 1.66
N ALA A 58 -13.21 1.22 2.97
CA ALA A 58 -13.07 -0.12 3.54
C ALA A 58 -14.18 -1.07 3.04
N VAL A 59 -15.45 -0.68 3.14
CA VAL A 59 -16.58 -1.51 2.68
C VAL A 59 -16.54 -1.72 1.16
N SER A 60 -16.22 -0.69 0.38
CA SER A 60 -16.12 -0.81 -1.08
C SER A 60 -14.98 -1.73 -1.51
N PHE A 61 -13.83 -1.63 -0.82
CA PHE A 61 -12.64 -2.42 -1.11
C PHE A 61 -12.76 -3.86 -0.60
N GLU A 62 -13.43 -4.08 0.53
CA GLU A 62 -13.81 -5.40 1.01
C GLU A 62 -14.74 -6.09 0.00
N TYR A 63 -15.79 -5.40 -0.45
CA TYR A 63 -16.73 -5.92 -1.43
C TYR A 63 -16.04 -6.32 -2.74
N THR A 64 -15.20 -5.45 -3.29
CA THR A 64 -14.46 -5.71 -4.54
C THR A 64 -13.39 -6.79 -4.36
N GLY A 65 -12.77 -6.91 -3.18
CA GLY A 65 -11.91 -8.04 -2.82
C GLY A 65 -12.67 -9.37 -2.79
N TYR A 66 -13.89 -9.37 -2.25
CA TYR A 66 -14.81 -10.51 -2.31
C TYR A 66 -15.19 -10.87 -3.75
N LEU A 67 -15.44 -9.88 -4.61
CA LEU A 67 -15.71 -10.10 -6.04
C LEU A 67 -14.54 -10.81 -6.74
N LEU A 68 -13.29 -10.38 -6.50
CA LEU A 68 -12.10 -11.10 -7.01
C LEU A 68 -12.09 -12.56 -6.54
N GLY A 69 -12.42 -12.77 -5.26
CA GLY A 69 -12.56 -14.09 -4.67
C GLY A 69 -13.51 -15.00 -5.46
N LYS A 70 -14.69 -14.47 -5.80
CA LYS A 70 -15.71 -15.17 -6.58
C LYS A 70 -15.25 -15.45 -8.01
N VAL A 71 -14.70 -14.44 -8.69
CA VAL A 71 -14.20 -14.59 -10.08
C VAL A 71 -13.12 -15.67 -10.15
N TRP A 72 -12.16 -15.64 -9.23
CA TRP A 72 -11.07 -16.62 -9.23
C TRP A 72 -11.56 -18.04 -8.98
N ASN A 73 -12.47 -18.23 -8.01
CA ASN A 73 -13.08 -19.53 -7.76
C ASN A 73 -13.80 -20.06 -9.01
N LYS A 74 -14.58 -19.22 -9.70
CA LYS A 74 -15.27 -19.59 -10.96
C LYS A 74 -14.28 -19.99 -12.06
N ILE A 75 -13.18 -19.25 -12.18
CA ILE A 75 -12.12 -19.56 -13.16
C ILE A 75 -11.47 -20.91 -12.84
N MET A 76 -11.13 -21.18 -11.57
CA MET A 76 -10.52 -22.43 -11.14
C MET A 76 -11.45 -23.63 -11.33
N GLU A 77 -12.73 -23.48 -10.98
CA GLU A 77 -13.76 -24.53 -11.15
C GLU A 77 -13.97 -24.89 -12.62
N ARG A 78 -13.99 -23.89 -13.51
CA ARG A 78 -14.15 -24.10 -14.96
C ARG A 78 -12.84 -24.48 -15.67
N ASN A 79 -11.68 -24.35 -15.02
CA ASN A 79 -10.37 -24.70 -15.57
C ASN A 79 -9.56 -25.54 -14.56
N PRO A 80 -9.97 -26.78 -14.30
CA PRO A 80 -9.34 -27.65 -13.30
C PRO A 80 -7.86 -27.96 -13.57
N HIS A 81 -7.36 -27.68 -14.77
CA HIS A 81 -5.96 -27.86 -15.14
C HIS A 81 -5.07 -26.66 -14.82
N ILE A 82 -5.61 -25.55 -14.30
CA ILE A 82 -4.78 -24.43 -13.83
C ILE A 82 -4.01 -24.90 -12.59
N GLY A 83 -2.72 -25.20 -12.79
CA GLY A 83 -1.78 -25.49 -11.73
C GLY A 83 -1.26 -24.19 -11.13
N VAL A 84 0.06 -24.07 -10.99
CA VAL A 84 0.68 -22.87 -10.40
C VAL A 84 0.38 -21.63 -11.22
N CYS A 85 -0.25 -20.64 -10.61
CA CYS A 85 -0.45 -19.33 -11.19
C CYS A 85 0.22 -18.21 -10.41
N ARG A 86 1.32 -17.68 -10.99
CA ARG A 86 2.06 -16.54 -10.42
C ARG A 86 1.39 -15.18 -10.63
N LYS A 87 0.47 -15.07 -11.59
CA LYS A 87 -0.19 -13.79 -11.96
C LYS A 87 -1.69 -13.94 -12.12
N PRO A 88 -2.41 -14.27 -11.03
CA PRO A 88 -3.83 -14.53 -11.16
C PRO A 88 -4.62 -13.26 -11.53
N PHE A 89 -4.23 -12.09 -11.02
CA PHE A 89 -4.96 -10.83 -11.27
C PHE A 89 -5.01 -10.43 -12.76
N PRO A 90 -3.89 -10.36 -13.52
CA PRO A 90 -3.96 -10.18 -14.99
C PRO A 90 -4.57 -11.37 -15.73
N GLU A 91 -4.49 -12.59 -15.21
CA GLU A 91 -5.16 -13.75 -15.83
C GLU A 91 -6.68 -13.62 -15.73
N MET A 92 -7.23 -13.10 -14.63
CA MET A 92 -8.66 -12.81 -14.54
C MET A 92 -9.09 -11.89 -15.68
N ALA A 93 -8.37 -10.78 -15.89
CA ALA A 93 -8.64 -9.86 -16.99
C ALA A 93 -8.62 -10.56 -18.36
N LYS A 94 -7.67 -11.48 -18.58
CA LYS A 94 -7.60 -12.26 -19.82
C LYS A 94 -8.86 -13.10 -20.02
N ARG A 95 -9.28 -13.80 -18.98
CA ARG A 95 -10.38 -14.78 -19.03
C ARG A 95 -11.75 -14.12 -19.09
N THR A 96 -11.91 -12.94 -18.51
CA THR A 96 -13.19 -12.23 -18.47
C THR A 96 -13.31 -11.17 -19.56
N MET A 97 -12.22 -10.53 -19.97
CA MET A 97 -12.23 -9.37 -20.87
C MET A 97 -11.18 -9.40 -22.00
N GLY A 98 -10.36 -10.47 -22.09
CA GLY A 98 -9.45 -10.71 -23.20
C GLY A 98 -8.03 -10.17 -23.03
N THR A 99 -7.18 -10.47 -24.03
CA THR A 99 -5.72 -10.25 -23.98
C THR A 99 -5.33 -8.77 -23.86
N ASN A 100 -6.10 -7.85 -24.44
CA ASN A 100 -5.82 -6.42 -24.31
C ASN A 100 -6.00 -5.95 -22.87
N MET A 101 -7.07 -6.39 -22.21
CA MET A 101 -7.31 -6.09 -20.80
C MET A 101 -6.31 -6.78 -19.87
N GLN A 102 -5.84 -7.98 -20.23
CA GLN A 102 -4.70 -8.60 -19.55
C GLN A 102 -3.47 -7.69 -19.57
N ARG A 103 -3.07 -7.18 -20.74
CA ARG A 103 -1.90 -6.29 -20.87
C ARG A 103 -2.09 -5.00 -20.07
N PHE A 104 -3.25 -4.36 -20.20
CA PHE A 104 -3.59 -3.16 -19.43
C PHE A 104 -3.47 -3.40 -17.91
N THR A 105 -4.09 -4.48 -17.42
CA THR A 105 -4.08 -4.86 -16.01
C THR A 105 -2.66 -5.13 -15.51
N SER A 106 -1.84 -5.78 -16.33
CA SER A 106 -0.43 -6.07 -16.05
C SER A 106 0.38 -4.78 -15.91
N VAL A 107 0.27 -3.87 -16.88
CA VAL A 107 0.97 -2.57 -16.85
C VAL A 107 0.52 -1.74 -15.66
N LEU A 108 -0.78 -1.65 -15.41
CA LEU A 108 -1.32 -0.92 -14.26
C LEU A 108 -0.79 -1.48 -12.94
N GLY A 109 -0.76 -2.81 -12.79
CA GLY A 109 -0.17 -3.48 -11.63
C GLY A 109 1.30 -3.13 -11.44
N ASN A 110 2.11 -3.15 -12.50
CA ASN A 110 3.52 -2.76 -12.42
C ASN A 110 3.72 -1.32 -11.98
N VAL A 111 2.95 -0.38 -12.53
CA VAL A 111 3.03 1.04 -12.17
C VAL A 111 2.68 1.22 -10.70
N THR A 112 1.63 0.55 -10.20
CA THR A 112 1.28 0.57 -8.78
C THR A 112 2.40 0.00 -7.91
N GLN A 113 2.90 -1.20 -8.20
CA GLN A 113 3.94 -1.85 -7.40
C GLN A 113 5.26 -1.07 -7.41
N PHE A 114 5.61 -0.44 -8.54
CA PHE A 114 6.75 0.48 -8.63
C PHE A 114 6.56 1.68 -7.70
N GLY A 115 5.40 2.34 -7.77
CA GLY A 115 5.08 3.48 -6.91
C GLY A 115 5.08 3.14 -5.42
N VAL A 116 4.48 2.00 -5.05
CA VAL A 116 4.50 1.47 -3.67
C VAL A 116 5.93 1.19 -3.21
N SER A 117 6.79 0.65 -4.08
CA SER A 117 8.21 0.42 -3.76
C SER A 117 8.95 1.72 -3.47
N VAL A 118 8.68 2.79 -4.24
CA VAL A 118 9.24 4.14 -4.00
C VAL A 118 8.77 4.67 -2.64
N VAL A 119 7.47 4.56 -2.33
CA VAL A 119 6.90 5.00 -1.05
C VAL A 119 7.57 4.29 0.13
N TYR A 120 7.70 2.96 0.08
CA TYR A 120 8.34 2.21 1.16
C TYR A 120 9.82 2.49 1.31
N LEU A 121 10.55 2.73 0.22
CA LEU A 121 11.96 3.13 0.28
C LEU A 121 12.10 4.49 0.96
N LEU A 122 11.31 5.49 0.56
CA LEU A 122 11.34 6.83 1.14
C LEU A 122 10.92 6.84 2.61
N LEU A 123 9.81 6.18 2.93
CA LEU A 123 9.30 6.13 4.30
C LEU A 123 10.32 5.48 5.25
N SER A 124 10.88 4.33 4.86
CA SER A 124 11.90 3.64 5.66
C SER A 124 13.17 4.49 5.81
N SER A 125 13.59 5.17 4.74
CA SER A 125 14.80 6.00 4.75
C SER A 125 14.61 7.24 5.64
N ASN A 126 13.46 7.90 5.57
CA ASN A 126 13.15 9.05 6.43
C ASN A 126 13.12 8.66 7.91
N ILE A 127 12.57 7.49 8.23
CA ILE A 127 12.56 6.97 9.60
C ILE A 127 13.98 6.63 10.08
N ILE A 128 14.79 5.99 9.24
CA ILE A 128 16.19 5.67 9.60
C ILE A 128 17.03 6.95 9.73
N HIS A 129 16.85 7.92 8.83
CA HIS A 129 17.54 9.21 8.90
C HIS A 129 17.19 9.96 10.19
N TYR A 130 15.93 9.93 10.59
CA TYR A 130 15.48 10.43 11.90
C TYR A 130 16.22 9.75 13.05
N PHE A 131 16.32 8.42 13.04
CA PHE A 131 17.04 7.66 14.05
C PHE A 131 18.54 8.01 14.11
N LEU A 132 19.22 8.09 12.96
CA LEU A 132 20.64 8.40 12.89
C LEU A 132 20.94 9.81 13.43
N SER A 133 20.13 10.80 13.07
CA SER A 133 20.30 12.18 13.53
C SER A 133 19.97 12.33 15.02
N HIS A 134 18.79 11.89 15.46
CA HIS A 134 18.29 12.24 16.80
C HIS A 134 18.73 11.30 17.91
N VAL A 135 19.02 10.03 17.59
CA VAL A 135 19.38 9.02 18.60
C VAL A 135 20.87 8.72 18.60
N LEU A 136 21.49 8.66 17.42
CA LEU A 136 22.93 8.44 17.30
C LEU A 136 23.74 9.73 17.17
N HIS A 137 23.09 10.90 17.12
CA HIS A 137 23.73 12.21 16.98
C HIS A 137 24.64 12.31 15.74
N LEU A 138 24.25 11.63 14.65
CA LEU A 138 24.98 11.61 13.38
C LEU A 138 24.40 12.64 12.39
N ASP A 139 24.39 13.91 12.78
CA ASP A 139 23.75 15.01 12.02
C ASP A 139 24.37 15.28 10.64
N SER A 140 25.61 14.83 10.43
CA SER A 140 26.34 14.94 9.16
C SER A 140 25.83 13.97 8.08
N VAL A 141 25.01 12.98 8.44
CA VAL A 141 24.48 12.00 7.49
C VAL A 141 23.32 12.62 6.71
N SER A 142 23.43 12.63 5.38
CA SER A 142 22.36 13.11 4.51
C SER A 142 21.27 12.09 4.29
N ASN A 143 20.01 12.56 4.22
CA ASN A 143 18.89 11.69 3.88
C ASN A 143 19.10 11.01 2.52
N CYS A 144 19.72 11.71 1.57
CA CYS A 144 20.15 11.16 0.28
C CYS A 144 21.09 9.95 0.42
N LEU A 145 22.05 10.02 1.35
CA LEU A 145 22.96 8.91 1.66
C LEU A 145 22.19 7.76 2.29
N VAL A 146 21.24 8.03 3.20
CA VAL A 146 20.40 7.00 3.84
C VAL A 146 19.54 6.27 2.80
N ILE A 147 18.87 7.00 1.91
CA ILE A 147 18.06 6.44 0.82
C ILE A 147 18.91 5.51 -0.05
N THR A 148 20.11 5.96 -0.43
CA THR A 148 21.03 5.21 -1.26
C THR A 148 21.53 3.95 -0.52
N ALA A 149 22.02 4.11 0.71
CA ALA A 149 22.52 3.02 1.54
C ALA A 149 21.44 1.96 1.78
N LEU A 150 20.21 2.38 2.06
CA LEU A 150 19.10 1.46 2.28
C LEU A 150 18.76 0.66 1.00
N ALA A 151 18.76 1.31 -0.16
CA ALA A 151 18.56 0.59 -1.43
C ALA A 151 19.63 -0.49 -1.65
N PHE A 152 20.91 -0.22 -1.33
CA PHE A 152 21.98 -1.22 -1.41
C PHE A 152 21.83 -2.35 -0.38
N ILE A 153 21.36 -2.05 0.84
CA ILE A 153 21.06 -3.07 1.86
C ILE A 153 19.93 -3.99 1.41
N ILE A 154 18.89 -3.42 0.80
CA ILE A 154 17.71 -4.15 0.31
C ILE A 154 18.02 -4.97 -0.95
N TRP A 155 18.91 -4.46 -1.81
CA TRP A 155 19.27 -5.06 -3.09
C TRP A 155 19.46 -6.58 -3.10
N PRO A 156 20.32 -7.20 -2.26
CA PRO A 156 20.50 -8.65 -2.27
C PRO A 156 19.20 -9.42 -2.00
N PHE A 157 18.32 -8.90 -1.14
CA PHE A 157 17.04 -9.51 -0.83
C PHE A 157 16.05 -9.43 -2.00
N THR A 158 16.13 -8.37 -2.81
CA THR A 158 15.31 -8.27 -4.03
C THR A 158 15.69 -9.31 -5.09
N LEU A 159 16.87 -9.92 -5.00
CA LEU A 159 17.33 -10.93 -5.96
C LEU A 159 16.71 -12.31 -5.75
N LEU A 160 16.03 -12.55 -4.61
CA LEU A 160 15.50 -13.85 -4.18
C LEU A 160 14.27 -14.32 -4.99
N ALA A 161 14.13 -15.66 -5.12
CA ALA A 161 13.27 -16.35 -6.09
C ALA A 161 11.77 -16.11 -5.95
N SER A 162 11.20 -16.28 -4.75
CA SER A 162 9.76 -16.43 -4.61
C SER A 162 9.22 -16.05 -3.23
N PRO A 163 8.01 -15.45 -3.15
CA PRO A 163 7.27 -15.24 -1.92
C PRO A 163 6.91 -16.50 -1.12
N GLY A 164 6.92 -17.67 -1.76
CA GLY A 164 6.71 -18.94 -1.04
C GLY A 164 7.78 -19.23 0.02
N GLU A 165 8.95 -18.59 -0.07
CA GLU A 165 10.04 -18.69 0.91
C GLU A 165 9.99 -17.55 1.95
N PHE A 166 9.08 -16.57 1.78
CA PHE A 166 8.98 -15.36 2.62
C PHE A 166 7.90 -15.44 3.71
N TRP A 167 7.29 -16.59 3.98
CA TRP A 167 6.28 -16.68 5.03
C TRP A 167 6.82 -16.22 6.40
N ILE A 168 8.09 -16.50 6.70
CA ILE A 168 8.78 -16.02 7.90
C ILE A 168 8.92 -14.49 7.88
N VAL A 169 9.29 -13.90 6.73
CA VAL A 169 9.39 -12.44 6.55
C VAL A 169 8.05 -11.77 6.81
N ILE A 170 6.95 -12.36 6.34
CA ILE A 170 5.59 -11.84 6.55
C ILE A 170 5.19 -11.92 8.04
N VAL A 171 5.51 -13.01 8.71
CA VAL A 171 5.27 -13.16 10.16
C VAL A 171 6.05 -12.10 10.95
N PHE A 172 7.33 -11.89 10.63
CA PHE A 172 8.13 -10.83 11.25
C PHE A 172 7.59 -9.43 10.93
N ALA A 173 7.20 -9.16 9.68
CA ALA A 173 6.59 -7.89 9.30
C ALA A 173 5.30 -7.60 10.07
N MET A 174 4.48 -8.63 10.33
CA MET A 174 3.30 -8.50 11.17
C MET A 174 3.64 -8.24 12.64
N LEU A 175 4.62 -8.96 13.19
CA LEU A 175 5.07 -8.74 14.55
C LEU A 175 5.56 -7.30 14.74
N THR A 176 6.37 -6.78 13.82
CA THR A 176 6.85 -5.39 13.88
C THR A 176 5.68 -4.41 13.81
N THR A 177 4.69 -4.64 12.95
CA THR A 177 3.49 -3.80 12.88
C THR A 177 2.72 -3.75 14.19
N VAL A 178 2.49 -4.90 14.82
CA VAL A 178 1.76 -4.95 16.10
C VAL A 178 2.52 -4.19 17.19
N ILE A 179 3.84 -4.40 17.29
CA ILE A 179 4.68 -3.66 18.26
C ILE A 179 4.62 -2.16 17.99
N ALA A 180 4.69 -1.75 16.73
CA ALA A 180 4.57 -0.34 16.35
C ALA A 180 3.22 0.26 16.76
N VAL A 181 2.11 -0.39 16.39
CA VAL A 181 0.76 0.10 16.72
C VAL A 181 0.54 0.20 18.22
N VAL A 182 0.99 -0.79 18.99
CA VAL A 182 0.91 -0.75 20.47
C VAL A 182 1.73 0.43 21.01
N SER A 183 2.97 0.59 20.53
CA SER A 183 3.85 1.69 20.96
C SER A 183 3.23 3.06 20.66
N ILE A 184 2.61 3.21 19.49
CA ILE A 184 1.93 4.46 19.10
C ILE A 184 0.73 4.74 19.99
N HIS A 185 -0.13 3.75 20.25
CA HIS A 185 -1.28 3.92 21.13
C HIS A 185 -0.85 4.28 22.55
N THR A 186 0.17 3.61 23.09
CA THR A 186 0.72 3.94 24.41
C THR A 186 1.29 5.36 24.43
N GLY A 187 1.99 5.78 23.37
CA GLY A 187 2.51 7.14 23.26
C GLY A 187 1.40 8.19 23.29
N ILE A 188 0.37 8.03 22.46
CA ILE A 188 -0.80 8.91 22.44
C ILE A 188 -1.50 8.95 23.80
N ALA A 189 -1.62 7.81 24.48
CA ALA A 189 -2.26 7.74 25.79
C ALA A 189 -1.48 8.51 26.86
N LEU A 190 -0.14 8.42 26.87
CA LEU A 190 0.71 9.21 27.77
C LEU A 190 0.58 10.70 27.48
N ASP A 191 0.52 11.07 26.21
CA ASP A 191 0.49 12.46 25.78
C ASP A 191 -0.88 13.12 26.00
N SER A 192 -1.94 12.32 26.15
CA SER A 192 -3.33 12.76 26.23
C SER A 192 -3.60 13.80 27.32
N SER A 193 -2.98 13.66 28.49
CA SER A 193 -3.26 14.52 29.65
C SER A 193 -2.89 15.99 29.43
N ALA A 194 -1.79 16.26 28.73
CA ALA A 194 -1.35 17.62 28.42
C ALA A 194 -1.86 18.09 27.04
N CYS A 195 -1.77 17.21 26.03
CA CYS A 195 -2.05 17.62 24.66
C CYS A 195 -3.54 17.80 24.36
N PHE A 196 -4.41 16.95 24.94
CA PHE A 196 -5.86 17.07 24.74
C PHE A 196 -6.41 18.40 25.29
N ALA A 197 -5.85 18.90 26.40
CA ALA A 197 -6.31 20.15 27.02
C ALA A 197 -6.00 21.39 26.16
N ALA A 198 -5.00 21.31 25.29
CA ALA A 198 -4.51 22.41 24.47
C ALA A 198 -4.74 22.21 22.96
N VAL A 199 -5.47 21.15 22.58
CA VAL A 199 -5.65 20.78 21.18
C VAL A 199 -6.45 21.83 20.42
N SER A 200 -5.97 22.18 19.23
CA SER A 200 -6.72 22.92 18.22
C SER A 200 -6.92 22.03 17.01
N TYR A 201 -8.11 22.07 16.39
CA TYR A 201 -8.42 21.25 15.23
C TYR A 201 -8.25 22.03 13.92
N PRO A 202 -7.72 21.40 12.86
CA PRO A 202 -7.49 22.07 11.59
C PRO A 202 -8.81 22.46 10.92
N GLN A 203 -8.82 23.62 10.26
CA GLN A 203 -9.91 24.00 9.35
C GLN A 203 -9.79 23.19 8.06
N THR A 204 -10.79 22.36 7.78
CA THR A 204 -10.77 21.49 6.60
C THR A 204 -11.38 22.20 5.40
N THR A 205 -10.77 22.02 4.23
CA THR A 205 -11.27 22.57 2.96
C THR A 205 -11.66 21.42 2.05
N SER A 206 -12.51 21.68 1.06
CA SER A 206 -12.83 20.66 0.04
C SER A 206 -11.55 20.12 -0.64
N THR A 207 -10.55 20.99 -0.84
CA THR A 207 -9.26 20.61 -1.41
C THR A 207 -8.46 19.66 -0.51
N SER A 208 -8.35 19.94 0.79
CA SER A 208 -7.63 19.07 1.73
C SER A 208 -8.32 17.73 1.90
N THR A 209 -9.65 17.71 1.93
CA THR A 209 -10.44 16.48 1.96
C THR A 209 -10.25 15.65 0.70
N VAL A 210 -10.28 16.23 -0.50
CA VAL A 210 -9.98 15.49 -1.74
C VAL A 210 -8.55 14.96 -1.73
N LEU A 211 -7.59 15.73 -1.21
CA LEU A 211 -6.20 15.29 -1.10
C LEU A 211 -6.06 14.08 -0.17
N SER A 212 -6.80 14.02 0.94
CA SER A 212 -6.77 12.85 1.84
C SER A 212 -7.25 11.55 1.18
N PHE A 213 -8.05 11.64 0.11
CA PHE A 213 -8.66 10.48 -0.52
C PHE A 213 -7.62 9.49 -1.06
N GLY A 214 -6.52 9.97 -1.64
CA GLY A 214 -5.46 9.07 -2.11
C GLY A 214 -4.73 8.36 -0.97
N ILE A 215 -4.60 8.99 0.21
CA ILE A 215 -4.06 8.32 1.41
C ILE A 215 -5.01 7.22 1.88
N PHE A 216 -6.32 7.50 1.96
CA PHE A 216 -7.33 6.49 2.33
C PHE A 216 -7.32 5.30 1.36
N LEU A 217 -7.31 5.57 0.05
CA LEU A 217 -7.27 4.53 -0.98
C LEU A 217 -5.98 3.70 -0.90
N PHE A 218 -4.83 4.35 -0.71
CA PHE A 218 -3.54 3.68 -0.56
C PHE A 218 -3.53 2.72 0.62
N ALA A 219 -3.99 3.19 1.78
CA ALA A 219 -3.92 2.42 3.02
C ALA A 219 -4.85 1.20 3.09
N PHE A 220 -5.88 1.11 2.23
CA PHE A 220 -6.74 -0.07 2.10
C PHE A 220 -6.45 -0.90 0.84
N SER A 221 -5.39 -0.57 0.10
CA SER A 221 -5.06 -1.28 -1.14
C SER A 221 -4.39 -2.63 -0.86
N GLY A 222 -4.81 -3.66 -1.60
CA GLY A 222 -4.18 -5.00 -1.57
C GLY A 222 -4.63 -5.95 -2.69
N HIS A 223 -5.55 -5.50 -3.55
CA HIS A 223 -6.25 -6.31 -4.56
C HIS A 223 -5.34 -7.01 -5.58
N TYR A 224 -4.15 -6.48 -5.84
CA TYR A 224 -3.19 -7.12 -6.74
C TYR A 224 -2.62 -8.43 -6.17
N VAL A 225 -2.57 -8.55 -4.84
CA VAL A 225 -1.98 -9.70 -4.13
C VAL A 225 -3.04 -10.70 -3.69
N PHE A 226 -4.28 -10.23 -3.44
CA PHE A 226 -5.42 -11.04 -2.98
C PHE A 226 -5.62 -12.34 -3.78
N PRO A 227 -5.65 -12.34 -5.12
CA PRO A 227 -5.80 -13.58 -5.88
C PRO A 227 -4.65 -14.58 -5.73
N THR A 228 -3.43 -14.09 -5.50
CA THR A 228 -2.27 -14.94 -5.26
C THR A 228 -2.38 -15.61 -3.90
N ILE A 229 -2.75 -14.85 -2.86
CA ILE A 229 -3.06 -15.38 -1.53
C ILE A 229 -4.12 -16.46 -1.64
N GLN A 230 -5.23 -16.17 -2.34
CA GLN A 230 -6.31 -17.12 -2.57
C GLN A 230 -5.85 -18.38 -3.31
N HIS A 231 -5.02 -18.24 -4.35
CA HIS A 231 -4.50 -19.37 -5.12
C HIS A 231 -3.67 -20.33 -4.25
N ASP A 232 -2.94 -19.78 -3.29
CA ASP A 232 -2.08 -20.54 -2.38
C ASP A 232 -2.85 -21.14 -1.18
N MET A 233 -4.15 -20.85 -1.05
CA MET A 233 -4.99 -21.42 0.01
C MET A 233 -5.23 -22.91 -0.17
N LYS A 234 -5.34 -23.62 0.97
CA LYS A 234 -5.79 -25.01 1.02
C LYS A 234 -7.19 -25.16 0.42
N ASN A 235 -8.10 -24.23 0.74
CA ASN A 235 -9.44 -24.15 0.19
C ASN A 235 -9.74 -22.72 -0.29
N PRO A 236 -9.57 -22.42 -1.60
CA PRO A 236 -9.81 -21.09 -2.17
C PRO A 236 -11.24 -20.54 -1.96
N ARG A 237 -12.23 -21.40 -1.70
CA ARG A 237 -13.61 -21.00 -1.39
C ARG A 237 -13.73 -20.30 -0.03
N ASP A 238 -12.81 -20.57 0.89
CA ASP A 238 -12.78 -19.92 2.20
C ASP A 238 -12.19 -18.50 2.16
N PHE A 239 -11.71 -18.02 0.99
CA PHE A 239 -11.10 -16.69 0.86
C PHE A 239 -12.03 -15.55 1.27
N THR A 240 -13.35 -15.72 1.10
CA THR A 240 -14.34 -14.74 1.62
C THR A 240 -14.19 -14.51 3.12
N LYS A 241 -13.91 -15.56 3.90
CA LYS A 241 -13.65 -15.43 5.35
C LYS A 241 -12.39 -14.62 5.61
N SER A 242 -11.36 -14.82 4.79
CA SER A 242 -10.10 -14.09 4.88
C SER A 242 -10.24 -12.62 4.55
N ILE A 243 -11.02 -12.27 3.52
CA ILE A 243 -11.29 -10.87 3.13
C ILE A 243 -12.07 -10.16 4.23
N ILE A 244 -13.17 -10.74 4.71
CA ILE A 244 -13.99 -10.11 5.77
C ILE A 244 -13.17 -9.91 7.04
N ALA A 245 -12.48 -10.95 7.50
CA ALA A 245 -11.65 -10.87 8.71
C ALA A 245 -10.46 -9.89 8.51
N GLY A 246 -9.88 -9.85 7.31
CA GLY A 246 -8.77 -8.97 6.97
C GLY A 246 -9.17 -7.50 7.00
N PHE A 247 -10.21 -7.12 6.28
CA PHE A 247 -10.70 -5.72 6.27
C PHE A 247 -11.22 -5.28 7.64
N LEU A 248 -11.96 -6.12 8.35
CA LEU A 248 -12.39 -5.83 9.72
C LEU A 248 -11.18 -5.62 10.64
N GLY A 249 -10.17 -6.47 10.54
CA GLY A 249 -8.92 -6.34 11.30
C GLY A 249 -8.20 -5.02 11.02
N VAL A 250 -8.11 -4.61 9.75
CA VAL A 250 -7.51 -3.32 9.37
C VAL A 250 -8.31 -2.13 9.91
N VAL A 251 -9.64 -2.16 9.83
CA VAL A 251 -10.49 -1.10 10.41
C VAL A 251 -10.32 -1.01 11.92
N VAL A 252 -10.25 -2.15 12.62
CA VAL A 252 -10.01 -2.21 14.08
C VAL A 252 -8.62 -1.65 14.45
N LEU A 253 -7.62 -1.79 13.58
CA LEU A 253 -6.29 -1.22 13.80
C LEU A 253 -6.23 0.29 13.48
N TYR A 254 -6.87 0.72 12.39
CA TYR A 254 -6.79 2.11 11.91
C TYR A 254 -7.74 3.04 12.63
N LEU A 255 -9.01 2.66 12.83
CA LEU A 255 -10.03 3.59 13.33
C LEU A 255 -9.72 4.12 14.73
N PRO A 256 -9.40 3.29 15.74
CA PRO A 256 -9.06 3.79 17.07
C PRO A 256 -7.79 4.65 17.04
N LEU A 257 -6.77 4.20 16.30
CA LEU A 257 -5.52 4.94 16.14
C LEU A 257 -5.76 6.35 15.60
N CYS A 258 -6.54 6.47 14.52
CA CYS A 258 -6.83 7.75 13.88
C CYS A 258 -7.69 8.65 14.77
N ILE A 259 -8.68 8.10 15.47
CA ILE A 259 -9.49 8.84 16.43
C ILE A 259 -8.60 9.41 17.54
N PHE A 260 -7.81 8.57 18.21
CA PHE A 260 -6.98 9.02 19.33
C PHE A 260 -5.91 10.01 18.89
N ALA A 261 -5.21 9.75 17.79
CA ALA A 261 -4.22 10.68 17.26
C ALA A 261 -4.84 12.03 16.89
N PHE A 262 -6.00 12.04 16.22
CA PHE A 262 -6.68 13.28 15.85
C PHE A 262 -7.16 14.04 17.08
N VAL A 263 -7.78 13.37 18.05
CA VAL A 263 -8.33 13.99 19.25
C VAL A 263 -7.23 14.55 20.16
N VAL A 264 -6.09 13.87 20.27
CA VAL A 264 -5.00 14.30 21.15
C VAL A 264 -4.10 15.36 20.51
N TYR A 265 -3.75 15.22 19.22
CA TYR A 265 -2.81 16.13 18.55
C TYR A 265 -3.48 17.18 17.66
N GLY A 266 -4.63 16.88 17.05
CA GLY A 266 -5.33 17.79 16.15
C GLY A 266 -4.41 18.39 15.07
N ASP A 267 -4.33 19.72 15.01
CA ASP A 267 -3.52 20.46 14.04
C ASP A 267 -2.01 20.37 14.30
N SER A 268 -1.58 20.08 15.52
CA SER A 268 -0.15 19.93 15.84
C SER A 268 0.43 18.61 15.34
N MET A 269 -0.39 17.68 14.84
CA MET A 269 0.09 16.40 14.32
C MET A 269 1.05 16.61 13.14
N ALA A 270 2.19 15.95 13.17
CA ALA A 270 3.19 15.97 12.11
C ALA A 270 2.72 15.21 10.84
N GLU A 271 3.56 15.17 9.80
CA GLU A 271 3.34 14.39 8.57
C GLU A 271 3.38 12.86 8.80
N SER A 272 3.70 12.43 10.02
CA SER A 272 3.51 11.06 10.52
C SER A 272 3.11 11.14 11.99
N VAL A 273 2.13 10.32 12.39
CA VAL A 273 1.70 10.26 13.80
C VAL A 273 2.84 9.93 14.75
N ILE A 274 3.83 9.15 14.30
CA ILE A 274 4.95 8.74 15.13
C ILE A 274 5.75 9.96 15.58
N TYR A 275 6.00 10.91 14.69
CA TYR A 275 6.76 12.13 15.01
C TYR A 275 6.04 13.08 15.97
N SER A 276 4.76 12.82 16.27
CA SER A 276 3.98 13.61 17.24
C SER A 276 4.03 13.03 18.65
N ILE A 277 4.49 11.78 18.81
CA ILE A 277 4.64 11.13 20.12
C ILE A 277 5.80 11.77 20.87
N GLN A 278 5.56 12.18 22.11
CA GLN A 278 6.53 12.91 22.93
C GLN A 278 7.49 11.99 23.69
N SER A 279 7.07 10.75 23.97
CA SER A 279 7.94 9.74 24.60
C SER A 279 9.04 9.29 23.63
N PRO A 280 10.33 9.60 23.91
CA PRO A 280 11.42 9.27 22.97
C PRO A 280 11.55 7.76 22.75
N PHE A 281 11.35 6.96 23.79
CA PHE A 281 11.45 5.51 23.72
C PHE A 281 10.34 4.89 22.86
N LEU A 282 9.07 5.28 23.09
CA LEU A 282 7.94 4.74 22.32
C LEU A 282 7.97 5.20 20.87
N GLN A 283 8.34 6.46 20.64
CA GLN A 283 8.54 7.00 19.31
C GLN A 283 9.64 6.24 18.58
N LEU A 284 10.79 6.02 19.22
CA LEU A 284 11.90 5.24 18.66
C LEU A 284 11.49 3.81 18.31
N LEU A 285 10.84 3.13 19.25
CA LEU A 285 10.38 1.76 19.06
C LEU A 285 9.39 1.67 17.89
N ALA A 286 8.41 2.56 17.83
CA ALA A 286 7.44 2.62 16.74
C ALA A 286 8.12 2.88 15.39
N ASN A 287 9.04 3.85 15.34
CA ASN A 287 9.82 4.19 14.14
C ASN A 287 10.57 2.96 13.62
N LEU A 288 11.44 2.34 14.44
CA LEU A 288 12.24 1.20 14.00
C LEU A 288 11.37 0.03 13.53
N MET A 289 10.29 -0.27 14.25
CA MET A 289 9.37 -1.34 13.88
C MET A 289 8.65 -1.07 12.55
N ILE A 290 8.18 0.16 12.29
CA ILE A 290 7.61 0.52 10.99
C ILE A 290 8.65 0.51 9.88
N ALA A 291 9.88 0.95 10.14
CA ALA A 291 10.96 0.88 9.16
C ALA A 291 11.25 -0.58 8.76
N PHE A 292 11.39 -1.48 9.73
CA PHE A 292 11.58 -2.91 9.46
C PHE A 292 10.40 -3.51 8.69
N HIS A 293 9.16 -3.19 9.08
CA HIS A 293 7.98 -3.59 8.32
C HIS A 293 8.07 -3.14 6.85
N CYS A 294 8.30 -1.84 6.61
CA CYS A 294 8.33 -1.27 5.27
C CYS A 294 9.45 -1.87 4.40
N ILE A 295 10.62 -2.15 4.98
CA ILE A 295 11.74 -2.82 4.29
C ILE A 295 11.33 -4.23 3.85
N MET A 296 10.75 -5.01 4.76
CA MET A 296 10.29 -6.37 4.46
C MET A 296 9.17 -6.37 3.41
N THR A 297 8.21 -5.45 3.55
CA THR A 297 7.12 -5.28 2.59
C THR A 297 7.65 -4.85 1.23
N LEU A 298 8.65 -3.96 1.15
CA LEU A 298 9.31 -3.56 -0.11
C LEU A 298 9.86 -4.78 -0.87
N VAL A 299 10.58 -5.67 -0.18
CA VAL A 299 11.12 -6.91 -0.78
C VAL A 299 10.02 -7.79 -1.37
N ILE A 300 8.85 -7.82 -0.73
CA ILE A 300 7.68 -8.59 -1.17
C ILE A 300 7.04 -7.94 -2.41
N VAL A 301 6.72 -6.64 -2.34
CA VAL A 301 5.97 -5.92 -3.39
C VAL A 301 6.78 -5.70 -4.67
N ILE A 302 8.11 -5.55 -4.57
CA ILE A 302 8.97 -5.38 -5.75
C ILE A 302 9.15 -6.68 -6.54
N ASN A 303 8.97 -7.85 -5.92
CA ASN A 303 9.23 -9.12 -6.59
C ASN A 303 8.25 -9.42 -7.76
N PRO A 304 6.92 -9.24 -7.64
CA PRO A 304 6.01 -9.35 -8.78
C PRO A 304 6.38 -8.43 -9.96
N LEU A 305 6.78 -7.19 -9.67
CA LEU A 305 7.27 -6.23 -10.67
C LEU A 305 8.53 -6.77 -11.37
N ASN A 306 9.52 -7.23 -10.60
CA ASN A 306 10.74 -7.83 -11.13
C ASN A 306 10.46 -9.04 -12.05
N GLN A 307 9.61 -9.96 -11.61
CA GLN A 307 9.21 -11.13 -12.41
C GLN A 307 8.48 -10.73 -13.69
N GLU A 308 7.82 -9.58 -13.72
CA GLU A 308 7.17 -9.05 -14.91
C GLU A 308 8.16 -8.48 -15.91
N VAL A 309 9.09 -7.66 -15.44
CA VAL A 309 10.14 -7.11 -16.31
C VAL A 309 10.99 -8.24 -16.89
N GLU A 310 11.38 -9.23 -16.08
CA GLU A 310 12.06 -10.45 -16.54
C GLU A 310 11.30 -11.18 -17.64
N HIS A 311 9.97 -11.31 -17.48
CA HIS A 311 9.13 -12.00 -18.44
C HIS A 311 9.11 -11.28 -19.80
N TYR A 312 8.93 -9.96 -19.80
CA TYR A 312 8.96 -9.16 -21.03
C TYR A 312 10.35 -9.11 -21.67
N ALA A 313 11.40 -9.10 -20.86
CA ALA A 313 12.79 -9.18 -21.31
C ALA A 313 13.23 -10.60 -21.72
N LYS A 314 12.34 -11.60 -21.64
CA LYS A 314 12.61 -13.02 -21.96
C LYS A 314 13.77 -13.61 -21.15
N ILE A 315 13.89 -13.19 -19.90
CA ILE A 315 14.95 -13.63 -18.99
C ILE A 315 14.54 -14.90 -18.27
N SER A 316 15.49 -15.84 -18.14
CA SER A 316 15.28 -17.08 -17.41
C SER A 316 14.95 -16.80 -15.94
N HIS A 317 14.00 -17.56 -15.40
CA HIS A 317 13.64 -17.47 -13.98
C HIS A 317 14.69 -18.06 -13.03
N ALA A 318 15.65 -18.84 -13.56
CA ALA A 318 16.77 -19.35 -12.79
C ALA A 318 17.66 -18.20 -12.28
N PHE A 319 18.34 -18.41 -11.17
CA PHE A 319 19.33 -17.44 -10.71
C PHE A 319 20.45 -17.33 -11.74
N GLY A 320 20.70 -16.12 -12.24
CA GLY A 320 21.65 -15.88 -13.30
C GLY A 320 21.85 -14.40 -13.59
N VAL A 321 22.80 -14.08 -14.46
CA VAL A 321 23.23 -12.69 -14.73
C VAL A 321 22.07 -11.82 -15.20
N GLY A 322 21.23 -12.29 -16.14
CA GLY A 322 20.10 -11.52 -16.65
C GLY A 322 19.11 -11.11 -15.56
N ARG A 323 18.85 -12.01 -14.59
CA ARG A 323 18.00 -11.74 -13.43
C ARG A 323 18.64 -10.71 -12.49
N VAL A 324 19.93 -10.88 -12.17
CA VAL A 324 20.66 -9.90 -11.35
C VAL A 324 20.61 -8.52 -11.99
N VAL A 325 20.97 -8.41 -13.27
CA VAL A 325 20.97 -7.14 -14.02
C VAL A 325 19.58 -6.51 -14.02
N THR A 326 18.53 -7.27 -14.35
CA THR A 326 17.18 -6.72 -14.48
C THR A 326 16.61 -6.23 -13.16
N ARG A 327 16.73 -7.02 -12.10
CA ARG A 327 16.25 -6.62 -10.77
C ARG A 327 17.03 -5.44 -10.21
N THR A 328 18.34 -5.38 -10.51
CA THR A 328 19.17 -4.22 -10.17
C THR A 328 18.66 -2.97 -10.88
N ILE A 329 18.40 -3.05 -12.19
CA ILE A 329 17.85 -1.92 -12.97
C ILE A 329 16.52 -1.45 -12.37
N VAL A 330 15.59 -2.35 -12.05
CA VAL A 330 14.29 -1.99 -11.46
C VAL A 330 14.47 -1.29 -10.11
N LEU A 331 15.28 -1.83 -9.21
CA LEU A 331 15.54 -1.19 -7.91
C LEU A 331 16.26 0.17 -8.05
N PHE A 332 17.17 0.29 -9.01
CA PHE A 332 17.87 1.56 -9.26
C PHE A 332 16.96 2.62 -9.87
N LEU A 333 15.94 2.22 -10.66
CA LEU A 333 14.89 3.13 -11.10
C LEU A 333 14.00 3.59 -9.93
N VAL A 334 13.67 2.69 -9.00
CA VAL A 334 12.98 3.05 -7.74
C VAL A 334 13.82 4.05 -6.95
N LEU A 335 15.12 3.77 -6.80
CA LEU A 335 16.08 4.67 -6.13
C LEU A 335 16.16 6.03 -6.83
N PHE A 336 16.25 6.07 -8.17
CA PHE A 336 16.31 7.31 -8.93
C PHE A 336 15.08 8.21 -8.68
N VAL A 337 13.88 7.62 -8.68
CA VAL A 337 12.65 8.36 -8.37
C VAL A 337 12.65 8.83 -6.92
N ALA A 338 13.05 7.96 -5.97
CA ALA A 338 13.16 8.32 -4.56
C ALA A 338 14.13 9.48 -4.32
N LEU A 339 15.27 9.53 -5.01
CA LEU A 339 16.24 10.63 -4.91
C LEU A 339 15.79 11.92 -5.61
N THR A 340 14.74 11.86 -6.44
CA THR A 340 14.18 13.00 -7.17
C THR A 340 13.05 13.68 -6.42
N VAL A 341 12.28 12.93 -5.63
CA VAL A 341 11.15 13.46 -4.87
C VAL A 341 11.56 13.82 -3.43
N PRO A 342 11.05 14.92 -2.87
CA PRO A 342 11.46 15.38 -1.54
C PRO A 342 10.89 14.53 -0.40
N ASP A 343 9.66 14.00 -0.58
CA ASP A 343 8.89 13.33 0.47
C ASP A 343 8.10 12.13 -0.07
N PHE A 344 7.78 11.18 0.80
CA PHE A 344 6.99 9.98 0.46
C PHE A 344 5.50 10.29 0.25
N GLN A 345 4.94 11.23 1.01
CA GLN A 345 3.49 11.49 1.05
C GLN A 345 2.90 11.94 -0.31
N PRO A 346 3.56 12.84 -1.08
CA PRO A 346 3.09 13.17 -2.43
C PRO A 346 3.04 11.97 -3.38
N VAL A 347 4.04 11.08 -3.31
CA VAL A 347 4.08 9.85 -4.13
C VAL A 347 2.98 8.90 -3.70
N MET A 348 2.84 8.66 -2.39
CA MET A 348 1.78 7.83 -1.81
C MET A 348 0.40 8.32 -2.26
N ASN A 349 0.15 9.62 -2.16
CA ASN A 349 -1.13 10.19 -2.54
C ASN A 349 -1.39 10.10 -4.05
N LEU A 350 -0.37 10.31 -4.90
CA LEU A 350 -0.51 10.18 -6.34
C LEU A 350 -0.84 8.74 -6.72
N VAL A 351 -0.04 7.76 -6.27
CA VAL A 351 -0.29 6.33 -6.53
C VAL A 351 -1.67 5.93 -6.00
N GLY A 352 -1.97 6.37 -4.77
CA GLY A 352 -3.22 6.17 -4.08
C GLY A 352 -4.43 6.67 -4.83
N ALA A 353 -4.36 7.87 -5.42
CA ALA A 353 -5.48 8.44 -6.17
C ALA A 353 -5.53 8.00 -7.64
N SER A 354 -4.41 7.57 -8.24
CA SER A 354 -4.38 7.28 -9.68
C SER A 354 -4.62 5.81 -10.00
N THR A 355 -3.75 4.92 -9.54
CA THR A 355 -3.75 3.52 -10.02
C THR A 355 -4.61 2.61 -9.14
N ILE A 356 -4.74 2.95 -7.86
CA ILE A 356 -5.48 2.14 -6.89
C ILE A 356 -6.99 2.13 -7.13
N PRO A 357 -7.69 3.25 -7.47
CA PRO A 357 -9.10 3.18 -7.81
C PRO A 357 -9.36 2.25 -9.00
N MET A 358 -8.46 2.27 -9.99
CA MET A 358 -8.54 1.38 -11.14
C MET A 358 -8.33 -0.09 -10.75
N GLY A 359 -7.28 -0.38 -9.97
CA GLY A 359 -6.91 -1.74 -9.57
C GLY A 359 -7.79 -2.36 -8.49
N CYS A 360 -8.30 -1.56 -7.57
CA CYS A 360 -8.98 -2.03 -6.37
C CYS A 360 -10.50 -1.87 -6.44
N ALA A 361 -11.02 -1.00 -7.31
CA ALA A 361 -12.47 -0.85 -7.49
C ALA A 361 -12.92 -1.18 -8.92
N VAL A 362 -12.37 -0.48 -9.93
CA VAL A 362 -12.89 -0.59 -11.31
C VAL A 362 -12.67 -1.98 -11.89
N LEU A 363 -11.44 -2.48 -11.89
CA LEU A 363 -11.11 -3.77 -12.50
C LEU A 363 -11.80 -4.96 -11.79
N PRO A 364 -11.80 -5.08 -10.45
CA PRO A 364 -12.55 -6.13 -9.76
C PRO A 364 -14.04 -6.17 -10.11
N SER A 365 -14.69 -5.00 -10.12
CA SER A 365 -16.09 -4.87 -10.51
C SER A 365 -16.32 -5.30 -11.95
N LEU A 366 -15.49 -4.86 -12.89
CA LEU A 366 -15.60 -5.26 -14.29
C LEU A 366 -15.35 -6.77 -14.48
N PHE A 367 -14.34 -7.34 -13.83
CA PHE A 367 -14.07 -8.78 -13.92
C PHE A 367 -15.27 -9.59 -13.46
N PHE A 368 -15.92 -9.16 -12.36
CA PHE A 368 -17.11 -9.82 -11.85
C PHE A 368 -18.31 -9.70 -12.78
N LEU A 369 -18.63 -8.48 -13.24
CA LEU A 369 -19.76 -8.25 -14.15
C LEU A 369 -19.61 -9.06 -15.46
N TYR A 370 -18.42 -9.07 -16.07
CA TYR A 370 -18.16 -9.88 -17.27
C TYR A 370 -18.20 -11.39 -16.99
N SER A 371 -17.73 -11.82 -15.81
CA SER A 371 -17.79 -13.22 -15.38
C SER A 371 -19.23 -13.70 -15.12
N GLU A 372 -20.11 -12.83 -14.65
CA GLU A 372 -21.53 -13.14 -14.40
C GLU A 372 -22.34 -13.16 -15.70
N ALA A 373 -22.06 -12.25 -16.64
CA ALA A 373 -22.77 -12.19 -17.91
C ALA A 373 -22.42 -13.32 -18.90
N ALA A 374 -21.27 -13.98 -18.71
CA ALA A 374 -20.78 -15.03 -19.61
C ALA A 374 -21.55 -16.36 -19.42
N THR A 375 -22.19 -16.83 -20.49
CA THR A 375 -22.84 -18.15 -20.52
C THR A 375 -21.81 -19.29 -20.50
N GLU A 376 -22.23 -20.50 -20.12
CA GLU A 376 -21.35 -21.69 -20.13
C GLU A 376 -20.78 -21.99 -21.52
N GLU A 377 -21.58 -21.81 -22.57
CA GLU A 377 -21.12 -22.04 -23.95
C GLU A 377 -20.07 -21.00 -24.38
N GLU A 378 -20.31 -19.73 -24.07
CA GLU A 378 -19.36 -18.64 -24.35
C GLU A 378 -18.04 -18.86 -23.63
N TRP A 379 -18.09 -19.23 -22.35
CA TRP A 379 -16.90 -19.53 -21.57
C TRP A 379 -16.11 -20.70 -22.16
N ARG A 380 -16.78 -21.80 -22.54
CA ARG A 380 -16.15 -22.97 -23.18
C ARG A 380 -15.48 -22.61 -24.50
N LYS A 381 -16.10 -21.72 -25.28
CA LYS A 381 -15.56 -21.22 -26.55
C LYS A 381 -14.53 -20.09 -26.39
N GLY A 382 -14.29 -19.61 -25.16
CA GLY A 382 -13.45 -18.44 -24.90
C GLY A 382 -14.01 -17.15 -25.49
N LYS A 383 -15.33 -17.08 -25.75
CA LYS A 383 -16.01 -15.89 -26.24
C LYS A 383 -16.32 -14.97 -25.07
N ILE A 384 -15.91 -13.71 -25.20
CA ILE A 384 -16.13 -12.67 -24.20
C ILE A 384 -17.46 -11.97 -24.48
N PRO A 385 -18.34 -11.78 -23.47
CA PRO A 385 -19.59 -11.05 -23.66
C PRO A 385 -19.31 -9.59 -23.98
N THR A 386 -20.17 -9.00 -24.82
CA THR A 386 -20.14 -7.57 -25.12
C THR A 386 -20.67 -6.76 -23.94
N LEU A 387 -20.32 -5.46 -23.88
CA LEU A 387 -20.82 -4.58 -22.81
C LEU A 387 -22.36 -4.54 -22.75
N LYS A 388 -23.04 -4.60 -23.91
CA LYS A 388 -24.50 -4.67 -23.97
C LYS A 388 -25.04 -5.93 -23.30
N GLU A 389 -24.44 -7.09 -23.59
CA GLU A 389 -24.82 -8.35 -22.95
C GLU A 389 -24.54 -8.33 -21.45
N VAL A 390 -23.47 -7.67 -21.01
CA VAL A 390 -23.19 -7.47 -19.57
C VAL A 390 -24.29 -6.66 -18.90
N LEU A 391 -24.74 -5.57 -19.51
CA LEU A 391 -25.82 -4.72 -18.99
C LEU A 391 -27.18 -5.42 -18.99
N GLU A 392 -27.46 -6.27 -19.97
CA GLU A 392 -28.75 -6.96 -20.12
C GLU A 392 -28.86 -8.23 -19.26
N ARG A 393 -27.77 -9.00 -19.13
CA ARG A 393 -27.79 -10.34 -18.50
C ARG A 393 -27.45 -10.33 -17.01
N THR A 394 -26.76 -9.30 -16.51
CA THR A 394 -26.39 -9.24 -15.09
C THR A 394 -27.57 -8.81 -14.23
N ASP A 395 -27.67 -9.34 -13.01
CA ASP A 395 -28.65 -8.88 -12.03
C ASP A 395 -28.58 -7.35 -11.83
N LYS A 396 -29.74 -6.69 -11.84
CA LYS A 396 -29.82 -5.22 -11.81
C LYS A 396 -29.27 -4.63 -10.51
N THR A 397 -29.44 -5.32 -9.38
CA THR A 397 -28.95 -4.85 -8.08
C THR A 397 -27.43 -4.90 -8.05
N VAL A 398 -26.86 -6.03 -8.47
CA VAL A 398 -25.41 -6.21 -8.62
C VAL A 398 -24.83 -5.17 -9.57
N LEU A 399 -25.49 -4.94 -10.71
CA LEU A 399 -25.05 -3.97 -11.70
C LEU A 399 -25.01 -2.54 -11.12
N ILE A 400 -26.08 -2.10 -10.47
CA ILE A 400 -26.17 -0.76 -9.86
C ILE A 400 -25.08 -0.56 -8.80
N ILE A 401 -24.90 -1.52 -7.89
CA ILE A 401 -23.87 -1.44 -6.84
C ILE A 401 -22.47 -1.27 -7.47
N ASN A 402 -22.13 -2.09 -8.47
CA ASN A 402 -20.84 -2.02 -9.13
C ASN A 402 -20.66 -0.71 -9.94
N LEU A 403 -21.71 -0.21 -10.59
CA LEU A 403 -21.65 1.07 -11.30
C LEU A 403 -21.43 2.25 -10.33
N VAL A 404 -22.04 2.23 -9.15
CA VAL A 404 -21.82 3.25 -8.11
C VAL A 404 -20.37 3.22 -7.61
N ILE A 405 -19.83 2.02 -7.35
CA ILE A 405 -18.43 1.85 -6.93
C ILE A 405 -17.47 2.34 -8.02
N ILE A 406 -17.70 1.95 -9.28
CA ILE A 406 -16.89 2.38 -10.43
C ILE A 406 -16.94 3.90 -10.56
N PHE A 407 -18.14 4.50 -10.51
CA PHE A 407 -18.31 5.95 -10.64
C PHE A 407 -17.59 6.70 -9.51
N GLY A 408 -17.78 6.29 -8.25
CA GLY A 408 -17.12 6.89 -7.10
C GLY A 408 -15.59 6.76 -7.18
N ALA A 409 -15.09 5.59 -7.60
CA ALA A 409 -13.66 5.34 -7.78
C ALA A 409 -13.04 6.21 -8.89
N ILE A 410 -13.70 6.33 -10.05
CA ILE A 410 -13.24 7.19 -11.15
C ILE A 410 -13.28 8.65 -10.74
N LEU A 411 -14.39 9.12 -10.17
CA LEU A 411 -14.54 10.52 -9.77
C LEU A 411 -13.51 10.89 -8.70
N GLY A 412 -13.44 10.13 -7.61
CA GLY A 412 -12.48 10.36 -6.54
C GLY A 412 -11.02 10.19 -7.00
N GLY A 413 -10.76 9.24 -7.90
CA GLY A 413 -9.43 9.03 -8.46
C GLY A 413 -8.96 10.17 -9.37
N VAL A 414 -9.83 10.67 -10.26
CA VAL A 414 -9.52 11.82 -11.13
C VAL A 414 -9.30 13.08 -10.30
N LEU A 415 -10.21 13.38 -9.36
CA LEU A 415 -10.09 14.55 -8.49
C LEU A 415 -8.84 14.48 -7.60
N GLY A 416 -8.59 13.33 -6.97
CA GLY A 416 -7.43 13.10 -6.12
C GLY A 416 -6.12 13.17 -6.91
N SER A 417 -6.07 12.57 -8.09
CA SER A 417 -4.88 12.59 -8.96
C SER A 417 -4.58 14.01 -9.43
N TYR A 418 -5.61 14.77 -9.82
CA TYR A 418 -5.45 16.16 -10.21
C TYR A 418 -4.86 17.01 -9.07
N GLN A 419 -5.40 16.87 -7.85
CA GLN A 419 -4.85 17.56 -6.68
C GLN A 419 -3.44 17.09 -6.31
N GLY A 420 -3.16 15.78 -6.44
CA GLY A 420 -1.84 15.21 -6.21
C GLY A 420 -0.79 15.77 -7.18
N VAL A 421 -1.10 15.82 -8.47
CA VAL A 421 -0.24 16.41 -9.50
C VAL A 421 -0.05 17.90 -9.25
N LEU A 422 -1.11 18.65 -8.94
CA LEU A 422 -0.98 20.08 -8.60
C LEU A 422 -0.09 20.31 -7.37
N LYS A 423 -0.22 19.47 -6.33
CA LYS A 423 0.63 19.55 -5.15
C LYS A 423 2.09 19.25 -5.47
N LEU A 424 2.35 18.26 -6.33
CA LEU A 424 3.70 17.95 -6.81
C LEU A 424 4.28 19.11 -7.63
N VAL A 425 3.55 19.63 -8.63
CA VAL A 425 4.03 20.72 -9.50
C VAL A 425 4.28 22.02 -8.72
N LYS A 426 3.42 22.33 -7.73
CA LYS A 426 3.56 23.52 -6.88
C LYS A 426 4.50 23.31 -5.69
N ALA A 427 4.95 22.08 -5.43
CA ALA A 427 5.92 21.84 -4.38
C ALA A 427 7.20 22.60 -4.76
N LYS A 428 7.75 23.35 -3.79
CA LYS A 428 9.13 23.85 -3.92
C LYS A 428 10.02 22.62 -3.90
N PHE A 429 10.32 22.06 -5.07
CA PHE A 429 11.23 20.93 -5.16
C PHE A 429 12.56 21.37 -4.59
N THR A 430 12.92 20.79 -3.44
CA THR A 430 14.32 20.80 -3.05
C THR A 430 15.10 20.08 -4.13
N GLN A 431 16.29 20.56 -4.48
CA GLN A 431 17.07 19.99 -5.58
C GLN A 431 17.23 18.46 -5.39
N PRO A 432 17.08 17.66 -6.45
CA PRO A 432 17.33 16.22 -6.40
C PRO A 432 18.69 15.90 -5.78
N CYS A 433 18.78 14.81 -5.03
CA CYS A 433 19.98 14.44 -4.29
C CYS A 433 21.25 14.37 -5.17
N TYR A 434 21.11 13.91 -6.41
CA TYR A 434 22.23 13.82 -7.36
C TYR A 434 22.67 15.17 -7.94
N ILE A 435 21.82 16.21 -7.88
CA ILE A 435 22.20 17.58 -8.30
C ILE A 435 22.91 18.28 -7.15
N ARG A 436 22.50 18.05 -5.89
CA ARG A 436 23.10 18.67 -4.70
C ARG A 436 24.60 18.42 -4.54
N LEU A 437 25.07 17.26 -4.98
CA LEU A 437 26.50 16.91 -5.06
C LEU A 437 27.34 17.94 -5.84
N PHE A 438 26.72 18.66 -6.78
CA PHE A 438 27.39 19.62 -7.67
C PHE A 438 27.05 21.08 -7.34
N THR A 439 26.10 21.36 -6.44
CA THR A 439 25.57 22.70 -6.20
C THR A 439 25.73 23.22 -4.76
N GLU A 440 25.92 22.37 -3.75
CA GLU A 440 26.04 22.81 -2.35
C GLU A 440 27.49 22.68 -1.83
N THR A 441 28.15 23.81 -1.53
CA THR A 441 29.46 23.88 -0.85
C THR A 441 29.37 23.77 0.68
N THR A 442 28.15 23.80 1.23
CA THR A 442 27.90 23.72 2.67
C THR A 442 26.62 22.94 2.89
N TYR A 443 26.75 21.75 3.47
CA TYR A 443 25.65 20.89 3.84
C TYR A 443 24.96 21.45 5.09
N ASN A 444 23.87 22.19 4.90
CA ASN A 444 22.90 22.44 5.97
C ASN A 444 21.72 21.51 5.72
N SER A 445 21.57 20.47 6.53
CA SER A 445 20.37 19.66 6.54
C SER A 445 19.17 20.55 6.90
N THR A 446 18.41 21.00 5.91
CA THR A 446 17.14 21.71 6.17
C THR A 446 16.06 20.78 6.74
N PHE A 447 16.34 19.48 6.85
CA PHE A 447 15.51 18.52 7.56
C PHE A 447 15.85 18.55 9.06
N GLN A 448 15.41 19.62 9.72
CA GLN A 448 15.35 19.70 11.17
C GLN A 448 13.99 19.14 11.59
N VAL A 449 13.92 17.84 11.89
CA VAL A 449 12.72 17.28 12.55
C VAL A 449 12.81 17.60 14.01
N LYS A 450 12.42 18.82 14.40
CA LYS A 450 12.12 19.09 15.80
C LYS A 450 11.02 18.12 16.24
N ASN A 451 11.16 17.54 17.44
CA ASN A 451 10.05 16.83 18.07
C ASN A 451 8.83 17.74 18.05
N VAL A 452 7.73 17.25 17.47
CA VAL A 452 6.57 18.12 17.28
C VAL A 452 5.78 18.14 18.58
N CYS A 453 5.98 19.21 19.34
CA CYS A 453 5.22 19.46 20.55
C CYS A 453 3.77 19.80 20.23
N CYS A 454 2.89 19.55 21.19
CA CYS A 454 1.46 19.68 21.00
C CYS A 454 0.97 21.10 21.36
N GLY A 455 -0.31 21.35 21.07
CA GLY A 455 -0.93 22.66 21.26
C GLY A 455 -0.78 23.60 20.06
N MET A 456 -1.55 24.69 20.08
CA MET A 456 -1.62 25.66 18.98
C MET A 456 -0.25 26.30 18.64
N ASN A 457 0.59 26.52 19.64
CA ASN A 457 1.93 27.10 19.48
C ASN A 457 3.03 26.05 19.33
N ARG A 458 2.71 24.75 19.45
CA ARG A 458 3.66 23.62 19.43
C ARG A 458 4.78 23.77 20.47
N ASP A 459 4.39 24.05 21.71
CA ASP A 459 5.26 24.34 22.85
C ASP A 459 4.96 23.47 24.08
N ILE A 460 3.98 22.57 24.00
CA ILE A 460 3.57 21.73 25.12
C ILE A 460 4.23 20.35 25.03
N ASN A 461 4.94 19.97 26.08
CA ASN A 461 5.54 18.65 26.27
C ASN A 461 5.19 18.08 27.66
N VAL A 462 4.63 16.86 27.68
CA VAL A 462 4.22 16.12 28.89
C VAL A 462 5.41 15.85 29.82
N PHE A 463 6.62 15.70 29.27
CA PHE A 463 7.83 15.41 30.03
C PHE A 463 8.55 16.66 30.55
N ASN A 464 8.00 17.86 30.31
CA ASN A 464 8.49 19.14 30.85
C ASN A 464 9.98 19.43 30.57
N VAL A 465 10.51 18.86 29.50
CA VAL A 465 11.87 19.11 29.01
C VAL A 465 11.78 20.34 28.10
N THR A 466 12.14 21.51 28.63
CA THR A 466 12.03 22.80 27.93
C THR A 466 12.91 22.90 26.68
N ASP A 467 13.96 22.09 26.57
CA ASP A 467 14.85 22.06 25.39
C ASP A 467 14.31 21.14 24.26
N PHE A 468 13.15 20.53 24.46
CA PHE A 468 12.57 19.53 23.54
C PHE A 468 11.61 20.14 22.50
N CYS A 469 11.12 21.36 22.76
CA CYS A 469 10.32 22.23 21.88
C CYS A 469 11.13 23.53 21.65
#